data_AF-A0A7C9UWD8-F1
#
_entry.id   AF-A0A7C9UWD8-F1
#
_cell.length_a   1.000
_cell.length_b   1.000
_cell.length_c   1.000
_cell.angle_alpha   90.00
_cell.angle_beta   90.00
_cell.angle_gamma   90.00
#
_symmetry.space_group_name_H-M   'P 1'
#
loop_
_entity.id
_entity.type
_entity.pdbx_description
1 polymer ?
#
loop_
_entity_poly.entity_id
_entity_poly.type
_entity_poly.pdbx_seq_one_letter_code
_entity_poly.pdbx_strand_id
1 'polypeptide(L)'
;MSEVMPPPPNIPEGLEHLLPQFVAEMLKDSATLSGLLGGSLEEMGEHAHAMRGKAGLFGEDHLYDLLSRLERMAMDGCAEGMADLCAQVIERSNQLAVYGQLPAAGQS
;
A
#
# COMPACT_ATOMS: atom_id res chain seq x y z
N MET A 1 -21.24 -6.58 15.80
CA MET A 1 -19.77 -6.61 15.66
C MET A 1 -19.35 -5.16 15.55
N SER A 2 -18.57 -4.64 16.50
CA SER A 2 -18.12 -3.25 16.43
C SER A 2 -17.24 -3.11 15.19
N GLU A 3 -17.70 -2.37 14.18
CA GLU A 3 -16.88 -1.96 13.04
C GLU A 3 -15.79 -1.02 13.58
N VAL A 4 -14.67 -1.61 13.99
CA VAL A 4 -13.46 -0.86 14.27
C VAL A 4 -12.93 -0.45 12.90
N MET A 5 -13.12 0.82 12.55
CA MET A 5 -12.47 1.38 11.37
C MET A 5 -10.96 1.14 11.48
N PRO A 6 -10.28 0.85 10.36
CA PRO A 6 -8.83 0.72 10.36
C PRO A 6 -8.17 2.00 10.91
N PRO A 7 -6.88 1.98 11.28
CA PRO A 7 -6.17 3.22 11.57
C PRO A 7 -6.02 4.04 10.28
N PRO A 8 -6.27 5.37 10.30
CA PRO A 8 -6.03 6.22 9.14
C PRO A 8 -4.52 6.40 8.88
N PRO A 9 -4.12 6.71 7.65
CA PRO A 9 -2.75 7.12 7.36
C PRO A 9 -2.42 8.47 8.02
N ASN A 10 -1.14 8.69 8.34
CA ASN A 10 -0.64 9.94 8.92
C ASN A 10 -0.34 10.96 7.80
N ILE A 11 -1.38 11.41 7.10
CA ILE A 11 -1.23 12.23 5.88
C ILE A 11 -0.55 13.56 6.22
N PRO A 12 0.56 13.92 5.54
CA PRO A 12 1.18 15.23 5.69
C PRO A 12 0.24 16.38 5.30
N GLU A 13 0.40 17.52 5.99
CA GLU A 13 -0.39 18.73 5.73
C GLU A 13 -0.29 19.16 4.26
N GLY A 14 -1.44 19.40 3.64
CA GLY A 14 -1.55 19.82 2.24
C GLY A 14 -1.68 18.68 1.23
N LEU A 15 -1.56 17.41 1.65
CA LEU A 15 -1.76 16.23 0.79
C LEU A 15 -3.13 15.56 0.94
N GLU A 16 -3.99 16.06 1.82
CA GLU A 16 -5.30 15.45 2.15
C GLU A 16 -6.21 15.36 0.92
N HIS A 17 -6.16 16.37 0.06
CA HIS A 17 -6.94 16.40 -1.19
C HIS A 17 -6.49 15.35 -2.22
N LEU A 18 -5.26 14.82 -2.09
CA LEU A 18 -4.72 13.77 -2.94
C LEU A 18 -4.97 12.37 -2.37
N LEU A 19 -5.52 12.26 -1.15
CA LEU A 19 -5.80 10.97 -0.52
C LEU A 19 -6.63 10.02 -1.40
N PRO A 20 -7.71 10.45 -2.08
CA PRO A 20 -8.46 9.56 -2.96
C PRO A 20 -7.62 9.00 -4.11
N GLN A 21 -6.74 9.83 -4.69
CA GLN A 21 -5.84 9.40 -5.75
C GLN A 21 -4.82 8.39 -5.22
N PHE A 22 -4.18 8.69 -4.08
CA PHE A 22 -3.25 7.77 -3.43
C PHE A 22 -3.89 6.39 -3.17
N VAL A 23 -5.10 6.38 -2.60
CA VAL A 23 -5.83 5.13 -2.33
C VAL A 23 -6.12 4.36 -3.63
N ALA A 24 -6.58 5.04 -4.68
CA ALA A 24 -6.82 4.40 -5.98
C ALA A 24 -5.53 3.79 -6.57
N GLU A 25 -4.40 4.48 -6.43
CA GLU A 25 -3.10 3.96 -6.85
C GLU A 25 -2.67 2.75 -6.01
N MET A 26 -2.82 2.77 -4.68
CA MET A 26 -2.49 1.63 -3.82
C MET A 26 -3.32 0.38 -4.13
N LEU A 27 -4.61 0.56 -4.46
CA LEU A 27 -5.46 -0.54 -4.90
C LEU A 27 -4.96 -1.13 -6.23
N LYS A 28 -4.69 -0.27 -7.22
CA LYS A 28 -4.13 -0.70 -8.51
C LYS A 28 -2.79 -1.42 -8.34
N ASP A 29 -1.87 -0.83 -7.58
CA ASP A 29 -0.53 -1.39 -7.37
C ASP A 29 -0.59 -2.73 -6.63
N SER A 30 -1.51 -2.89 -5.67
CA SER A 30 -1.70 -4.14 -4.94
C SER A 30 -2.23 -5.27 -5.83
N ALA A 31 -3.09 -4.96 -6.81
CA ALA A 31 -3.53 -5.92 -7.82
C ALA A 31 -2.37 -6.35 -8.74
N THR A 32 -1.48 -5.41 -9.10
CA THR A 32 -0.25 -5.73 -9.85
C THR A 32 0.68 -6.62 -9.03
N LEU A 33 0.94 -6.33 -7.75
CA LEU A 33 1.75 -7.20 -6.88
C LEU A 33 1.23 -8.63 -6.84
N SER A 34 -0.09 -8.81 -6.69
CA SER A 34 -0.71 -10.14 -6.73
C SER A 34 -0.43 -10.88 -8.04
N GLY A 35 -0.39 -10.17 -9.16
CA GLY A 35 -0.09 -10.74 -10.48
C GLY A 35 1.38 -11.11 -10.68
N LEU A 36 2.30 -10.50 -9.92
CA LEU A 36 3.73 -10.79 -9.95
C LEU A 36 4.13 -11.99 -9.10
N LEU A 37 3.23 -12.51 -8.25
CA LEU A 37 3.52 -13.68 -7.41
C LEU A 37 3.86 -14.91 -8.25
N GLY A 38 4.99 -15.56 -7.93
CA GLY A 38 5.53 -16.68 -8.68
C GLY A 38 6.22 -16.30 -10.00
N GLY A 39 6.32 -15.00 -10.30
CA GLY A 39 7.02 -14.43 -11.44
C GLY A 39 8.44 -13.96 -11.11
N SER A 40 8.88 -12.88 -11.76
CA SER A 40 10.22 -12.31 -11.56
C SER A 40 10.35 -11.63 -10.20
N LEU A 41 11.34 -12.03 -9.42
CA LEU A 41 11.66 -11.37 -8.15
C LEU A 41 12.19 -9.96 -8.35
N GLU A 42 12.86 -9.68 -9.48
CA GLU A 42 13.32 -8.33 -9.82
C GLU A 42 12.13 -7.39 -10.01
N GLU A 43 11.15 -7.79 -10.83
CA GLU A 43 9.93 -7.00 -11.07
C GLU A 43 9.11 -6.82 -9.78
N MET A 44 9.03 -7.85 -8.93
CA MET A 44 8.42 -7.77 -7.61
C MET A 44 9.11 -6.71 -6.74
N GLY A 45 10.45 -6.71 -6.71
CA GLY A 45 11.24 -5.77 -5.92
C GLY A 45 11.09 -4.33 -6.40
N GLU A 46 11.19 -4.09 -7.70
CA GLU A 46 11.01 -2.76 -8.29
C GLU A 46 9.61 -2.19 -8.05
N HIS A 47 8.57 -3.03 -8.21
CA HIS A 47 7.20 -2.60 -7.98
C HIS A 47 6.95 -2.32 -6.49
N ALA A 48 7.45 -3.18 -5.59
CA ALA A 48 7.40 -2.94 -4.14
C ALA A 48 8.11 -1.65 -3.74
N HIS A 49 9.29 -1.36 -4.32
CA HIS A 49 10.03 -0.12 -4.10
C HIS A 49 9.24 1.12 -4.51
N ALA A 50 8.66 1.10 -5.71
CA ALA A 50 7.86 2.22 -6.23
C ALA A 50 6.62 2.48 -5.34
N MET A 51 5.92 1.42 -4.95
CA MET A 51 4.76 1.51 -4.07
C MET A 51 5.15 2.01 -2.67
N ARG A 52 6.30 1.56 -2.14
CA ARG A 52 6.84 2.04 -0.85
C ARG A 52 7.11 3.53 -0.86
N GLY A 53 7.66 4.06 -1.96
CA GLY A 53 7.90 5.49 -2.12
C GLY A 53 6.63 6.32 -1.96
N LYS A 54 5.51 5.84 -2.54
CA LYS A 54 4.20 6.47 -2.39
C LYS A 54 3.67 6.36 -0.96
N ALA A 55 3.78 5.20 -0.33
CA ALA A 55 3.39 5.01 1.07
C ALA A 55 4.14 6.00 1.99
N GLY A 56 5.45 6.17 1.79
CA GLY A 56 6.26 7.14 2.54
C GLY A 56 5.84 8.59 2.31
N LEU A 57 5.45 8.96 1.08
CA LEU A 57 4.96 10.31 0.77
C LEU A 57 3.65 10.65 1.49
N PHE A 58 2.79 9.66 1.73
CA PHE A 58 1.48 9.84 2.37
C PHE A 58 1.46 9.48 3.87
N GLY A 59 2.62 9.24 4.48
CA GLY A 59 2.72 8.88 5.90
C GLY A 59 2.00 7.57 6.22
N GLU A 60 1.98 6.64 5.28
CA GLU A 60 1.48 5.29 5.48
C GLU A 60 2.62 4.39 5.95
N ASP A 61 2.91 4.45 7.26
CA ASP A 61 4.03 3.72 7.87
C ASP A 61 3.85 2.19 7.80
N HIS A 62 2.62 1.68 7.88
CA HIS A 62 2.36 0.24 7.87
C HIS A 62 2.58 -0.36 6.48
N LEU A 63 2.06 0.29 5.42
CA LEU A 63 2.37 -0.11 4.04
C LEU A 63 3.85 0.08 3.75
N TYR A 64 4.46 1.17 4.23
CA TYR A 64 5.89 1.40 4.06
C TYR A 64 6.73 0.22 4.61
N ASP A 65 6.41 -0.25 5.81
CA ASP A 65 7.11 -1.37 6.46
C ASP A 65 6.89 -2.70 5.73
N LEU A 66 5.64 -3.00 5.35
CA LEU A 66 5.31 -4.22 4.60
C LEU A 66 6.03 -4.24 3.24
N LEU A 67 6.01 -3.12 2.51
CA LEU A 67 6.65 -3.00 1.20
C LEU A 67 8.17 -3.01 1.31
N SER A 68 8.75 -2.43 2.38
CA SER A 68 10.19 -2.52 2.66
C SER A 68 10.64 -3.98 2.82
N ARG A 69 9.85 -4.78 3.52
CA ARG A 69 10.13 -6.21 3.70
C ARG A 69 9.98 -6.96 2.37
N LEU A 70 8.99 -6.62 1.56
CA LEU A 70 8.75 -7.26 0.26
C LEU A 70 9.88 -6.98 -0.72
N GLU A 71 10.27 -5.71 -0.85
CA GLU A 71 11.42 -5.25 -1.62
C GLU A 71 12.69 -5.98 -1.18
N ARG A 72 12.91 -6.08 0.15
CA ARG A 72 14.09 -6.75 0.68
C ARG A 72 14.12 -8.25 0.35
N MET A 73 13.00 -8.94 0.51
CA MET A 73 12.88 -10.36 0.17
C MET A 73 13.16 -10.61 -1.32
N ALA A 74 12.68 -9.72 -2.19
CA ALA A 74 12.93 -9.77 -3.62
C ALA A 74 14.43 -9.62 -3.94
N MET A 75 15.10 -8.63 -3.35
CA MET A 75 16.54 -8.41 -3.52
C MET A 75 17.39 -9.57 -2.99
N ASP A 76 16.97 -10.19 -1.90
CA ASP A 76 17.67 -11.35 -1.32
C ASP A 76 17.36 -12.66 -2.06
N GLY A 77 16.48 -12.64 -3.09
CA GLY A 77 16.09 -13.83 -3.85
C GLY A 77 15.17 -14.80 -3.07
N CYS A 78 14.53 -14.33 -1.99
CA CYS A 78 13.74 -15.15 -1.09
C CYS A 78 12.25 -15.08 -1.42
N ALA A 79 11.71 -16.12 -2.07
CA ALA A 79 10.29 -16.22 -2.38
C ALA A 79 9.43 -16.76 -1.21
N GLU A 80 10.04 -17.43 -0.23
CA GLU A 80 9.32 -18.04 0.89
C GLU A 80 8.67 -16.96 1.78
N GLY A 81 7.34 -16.98 1.91
CA GLY A 81 6.57 -16.00 2.69
C GLY A 81 6.21 -14.71 1.93
N MET A 82 6.64 -14.54 0.68
CA MET A 82 6.25 -13.38 -0.12
C MET A 82 4.73 -13.30 -0.35
N ALA A 83 4.09 -14.45 -0.57
CA ALA A 83 2.64 -14.52 -0.78
C ALA A 83 1.87 -13.96 0.44
N ASP A 84 2.29 -14.32 1.65
CA ASP A 84 1.67 -13.84 2.89
C ASP A 84 1.89 -12.34 3.10
N LEU A 85 3.07 -11.84 2.73
CA LEU A 85 3.39 -10.42 2.82
C LEU A 85 2.60 -9.61 1.78
N CYS A 86 2.47 -10.13 0.56
CA CYS A 86 1.64 -9.55 -0.49
C CYS A 86 0.16 -9.52 -0.08
N ALA A 87 -0.34 -10.58 0.56
CA ALA A 87 -1.71 -10.61 1.09
C ALA A 87 -1.94 -9.52 2.15
N GLN A 88 -0.96 -9.29 3.04
CA GLN A 88 -1.02 -8.20 4.02
C GLN A 88 -1.03 -6.81 3.37
N VAL A 89 -0.22 -6.60 2.32
CA VAL A 89 -0.23 -5.36 1.53
C VAL A 89 -1.60 -5.13 0.90
N ILE A 90 -2.15 -6.15 0.24
CA ILE A 90 -3.48 -6.07 -0.41
C ILE A 90 -4.57 -5.76 0.62
N GLU A 91 -4.57 -6.47 1.75
CA GLU A 91 -5.53 -6.25 2.84
C GLU A 91 -5.44 -4.81 3.34
N ARG A 92 -4.23 -4.29 3.58
CA ARG A 92 -4.06 -2.91 4.03
C ARG A 92 -4.52 -1.90 2.96
N SER A 93 -4.21 -2.12 1.69
CA SER A 93 -4.72 -1.28 0.59
C SER A 93 -6.25 -1.26 0.54
N ASN A 94 -6.91 -2.41 0.75
CA ASN A 94 -8.37 -2.49 0.82
C ASN A 94 -8.94 -1.75 2.03
N GLN A 95 -8.27 -1.84 3.18
CA GLN A 95 -8.66 -1.07 4.37
C GLN A 95 -8.57 0.44 4.13
N LEU A 96 -7.60 0.91 3.34
CA LEU A 96 -7.49 2.33 2.99
C LEU A 96 -8.62 2.83 2.08
N ALA A 97 -9.34 1.93 1.39
CA ALA A 97 -10.47 2.28 0.53
C ALA A 97 -11.58 3.04 1.27
N VAL A 98 -11.72 2.83 2.58
CA VAL A 98 -12.69 3.56 3.43
C VAL A 98 -12.38 5.07 3.48
N TYR A 99 -11.12 5.46 3.30
CA TYR A 99 -10.69 6.86 3.27
C TYR A 99 -10.70 7.48 1.87
N GLY A 100 -10.61 6.65 0.82
CA GLY A 100 -10.68 7.11 -0.57
C GLY A 100 -12.08 7.54 -1.01
N GLN A 101 -13.12 7.25 -0.22
CA GLN A 101 -14.52 7.63 -0.46
C GLN A 101 -14.97 8.86 0.35
N LEU A 102 -14.10 9.42 1.19
CA LEU A 102 -14.46 10.59 1.99
C LEU A 102 -14.53 11.82 1.07
N PRO A 103 -15.65 12.57 1.06
CA PRO A 103 -15.69 13.86 0.38
C PRO A 103 -14.59 14.74 1.00
N ALA A 104 -13.84 15.45 0.15
CA ALA A 104 -12.87 16.44 0.60
C ALA A 104 -13.54 17.34 1.64
N ALA A 105 -13.16 17.19 2.91
CA ALA A 105 -13.71 17.98 4.00
C ALA A 105 -13.22 19.42 3.79
N GLY A 106 -14.04 20.25 3.12
CA GLY A 106 -13.65 21.62 2.83
C GLY A 106 -14.35 22.26 1.64
N GLN A 107 -15.68 22.22 1.58
CA GLN A 107 -16.48 23.27 0.93
C GLN A 107 -17.72 23.53 1.79
N SER A 108 -17.62 24.49 2.70
CA SER A 108 -18.74 25.13 3.40
C SER A 108 -18.39 26.58 3.63
#